data_AF-A0A537PZX8-F1
#
_entry.id   AF-A0A537PZX8-F1
#
_cell.length_a   1.000
_cell.length_b   1.000
_cell.length_c   1.000
_cell.angle_alpha   90.00
_cell.angle_beta   90.00
_cell.angle_gamma   90.00
#
_symmetry.space_group_name_H-M   'P 1'
#
loop_
_entity.id
_entity.type
_entity.pdbx_description
1 polymer ?
#
loop_
_entity_poly.entity_id
_entity_poly.type
_entity_poly.pdbx_seq_one_letter_code
_entity_poly.pdbx_strand_id
1 'polypeptide(L)'
;MAGLFIYLRSAAPGAVTRAVEQRFPEPALQKNPQEDLKRYEREQRAALSTYGWVDRSKGLARIPIEEAMRIIAAKGEHAYDPPDQPASAPRPADTVGARP
;
A
#
# COMPACT_ATOMS: atom_id res chain seq x y z
N MET A 1 60.81 -23.86 25.56
CA MET A 1 60.20 -23.12 26.70
C MET A 1 59.45 -21.93 26.12
N ALA A 2 58.26 -22.14 25.58
CA ALA A 2 56.97 -22.02 26.28
C ALA A 2 56.63 -20.56 26.60
N GLY A 3 55.50 -20.11 26.05
CA GLY A 3 55.17 -18.73 25.76
C GLY A 3 54.96 -17.82 26.97
N LEU A 4 55.22 -16.54 26.72
CA LEU A 4 54.82 -15.43 27.58
C LEU A 4 53.71 -14.68 26.85
N PHE A 5 52.51 -14.75 27.44
CA PHE A 5 51.37 -13.89 27.17
C PHE A 5 51.78 -12.41 27.17
N ILE A 6 51.10 -11.59 26.35
CA ILE A 6 51.02 -10.11 26.32
C ILE A 6 51.52 -9.54 24.99
N TYR A 7 50.58 -9.25 24.08
CA TYR A 7 50.42 -7.90 23.54
C TYR A 7 49.08 -7.79 22.79
N LEU A 8 48.03 -7.30 23.46
CA LEU A 8 46.89 -6.70 22.78
C LEU A 8 47.38 -5.44 22.06
N ARG A 9 47.87 -5.61 20.84
CA ARG A 9 48.20 -4.51 19.94
C ARG A 9 47.87 -4.86 18.52
N SER A 10 46.62 -4.63 18.18
CA SER A 10 46.29 -4.00 16.92
C SER A 10 45.17 -3.02 17.18
N ALA A 11 45.56 -1.76 17.43
CA ALA A 11 44.70 -0.66 17.06
C ALA A 11 44.38 -0.85 15.58
N ALA A 12 43.11 -1.01 15.24
CA ALA A 12 42.65 -0.91 13.86
C ALA A 12 42.35 0.58 13.61
N PRO A 13 43.22 1.34 12.92
CA PRO A 13 42.88 2.68 12.50
C PRO A 13 41.97 2.58 11.29
N GLY A 14 40.82 3.25 11.35
CA GLY A 14 40.08 3.64 10.17
C GLY A 14 39.09 2.60 9.66
N ALA A 15 37.87 2.67 10.18
CA ALA A 15 36.66 2.56 9.36
C ALA A 15 35.44 3.08 10.14
N VAL A 16 35.52 4.31 10.66
CA VAL A 16 34.30 5.11 10.78
C VAL A 16 34.14 5.75 9.41
N THR A 17 33.53 5.01 8.48
CA THR A 17 33.05 5.61 7.23
C THR A 17 32.12 6.72 7.67
N ARG A 18 32.53 7.99 7.45
CA ARG A 18 31.63 9.14 7.59
C ARG A 18 30.40 8.76 6.78
N ALA A 19 29.27 8.52 7.45
CA ALA A 19 28.00 8.43 6.76
C ALA A 19 27.98 9.66 5.86
N VAL A 20 28.02 9.44 4.55
CA VAL A 20 27.81 10.51 3.58
C VAL A 20 26.62 11.24 4.13
N GLU A 21 26.79 12.50 4.55
CA GLU A 21 25.67 13.32 4.98
C GLU A 21 24.73 13.31 3.78
N GLN A 22 23.75 12.42 3.81
CA GLN A 22 22.64 12.41 2.88
C GLN A 22 21.91 13.68 3.24
N ARG A 23 22.37 14.76 2.60
CA ARG A 23 21.81 16.08 2.76
C ARG A 23 20.43 15.95 2.12
N PHE A 24 19.44 15.69 2.97
CA PHE A 24 18.05 15.60 2.51
C PHE A 24 17.74 16.90 1.76
N PRO A 25 17.10 16.81 0.59
CA PRO A 25 16.71 18.00 -0.14
C PRO A 25 15.88 18.89 0.79
N GLU A 26 16.04 20.20 0.65
CA GLU A 26 15.26 21.15 1.44
C GLU A 26 13.76 20.89 1.22
N PRO A 27 12.91 21.03 2.25
CA PRO A 27 11.47 20.85 2.12
C PRO A 27 10.91 21.77 1.03
N ALA A 28 10.44 21.18 -0.07
CA ALA A 28 9.84 21.94 -1.16
C ALA A 28 8.38 22.28 -0.82
N LEU A 29 8.02 23.55 -0.86
CA LEU A 29 6.63 23.98 -0.70
C LEU A 29 5.83 23.68 -1.97
N GLN A 30 4.61 23.17 -1.79
CA GLN A 30 3.67 22.98 -2.89
C GLN A 30 3.36 24.33 -3.56
N LYS A 31 3.51 24.42 -4.88
CA LYS A 31 3.41 25.68 -5.63
C LYS A 31 1.99 26.25 -5.67
N ASN A 32 0.97 25.38 -5.80
CA ASN A 32 -0.43 25.79 -5.86
C ASN A 32 -1.35 24.77 -5.15
N PRO A 33 -1.38 24.78 -3.82
CA PRO A 33 -2.15 23.81 -3.04
C PRO A 33 -3.67 23.89 -3.32
N GLN A 34 -4.19 25.06 -3.66
CA GLN A 34 -5.62 25.27 -3.90
C GLN A 34 -6.10 24.58 -5.19
N GLU A 35 -5.37 24.75 -6.29
CA GLU A 35 -5.73 24.10 -7.55
C GLU A 35 -5.53 22.58 -7.50
N ASP A 36 -4.51 22.12 -6.78
CA ASP A 36 -4.28 20.70 -6.55
C ASP A 36 -5.41 20.06 -5.72
N LEU A 37 -5.87 20.75 -4.67
CA LEU A 37 -7.02 20.29 -3.88
C LEU A 37 -8.30 20.21 -4.72
N LYS A 38 -8.61 21.26 -5.49
CA LYS A 38 -9.79 21.26 -6.38
C LYS A 38 -9.73 20.12 -7.40
N ARG A 39 -8.55 19.84 -7.96
CA ARG A 39 -8.36 18.72 -8.90
C ARG A 39 -8.65 17.39 -8.20
N TYR A 40 -8.06 17.19 -7.03
CA TYR A 40 -8.29 15.99 -6.23
C TYR A 40 -9.78 15.81 -5.91
N GLU A 41 -10.46 16.84 -5.42
CA GLU A 41 -11.89 16.79 -5.10
C GLU A 41 -12.75 16.43 -6.31
N ARG A 42 -12.44 17.00 -7.50
CA ARG A 42 -13.15 16.64 -8.74
C ARG A 42 -12.96 15.18 -9.12
N GLU A 43 -11.74 14.67 -9.02
CA GLU A 43 -11.43 13.26 -9.31
C GLU A 43 -12.17 12.33 -8.34
N GLN A 44 -12.15 12.64 -7.04
CA GLN A 44 -12.90 11.88 -6.04
C GLN A 44 -14.40 11.92 -6.32
N ARG A 45 -14.94 13.09 -6.66
CA ARG A 45 -16.36 13.25 -6.96
C ARG A 45 -16.77 12.44 -8.19
N ALA A 46 -15.97 12.47 -9.25
CA ALA A 46 -16.21 11.67 -10.44
C ALA A 46 -16.17 10.16 -10.13
N ALA A 47 -15.21 9.70 -9.32
CA ALA A 47 -15.14 8.29 -8.93
C ALA A 47 -16.37 7.83 -8.15
N LEU A 48 -16.92 8.67 -7.28
CA LEU A 48 -18.08 8.37 -6.44
C LEU A 48 -19.43 8.47 -7.18
N SER A 49 -19.53 9.34 -8.20
CA SER A 49 -20.79 9.59 -8.91
C SER A 49 -20.95 8.79 -10.21
N THR A 50 -19.91 8.07 -10.65
CA THR A 50 -19.92 7.39 -11.95
C THR A 50 -19.66 5.90 -11.84
N TYR A 51 -20.24 5.15 -12.78
CA TYR A 51 -19.86 3.77 -13.02
C TYR A 51 -18.45 3.66 -13.57
N GLY A 52 -17.82 2.51 -13.34
CA GLY A 52 -16.58 2.17 -14.01
C GLY A 52 -16.09 0.78 -13.67
N TRP A 53 -15.02 0.37 -14.34
CA TRP A 53 -14.39 -0.91 -14.06
C TRP A 53 -13.29 -0.75 -13.04
N VAL A 54 -13.24 -1.68 -12.07
CA VAL A 54 -12.11 -1.84 -11.15
C VAL A 54 -11.15 -2.87 -11.72
N ASP A 55 -11.68 -4.03 -12.12
CA ASP A 55 -10.92 -5.08 -12.81
C ASP A 55 -11.84 -5.74 -13.84
N ARG A 56 -11.67 -5.37 -15.11
CA ARG A 56 -12.47 -5.91 -16.22
C ARG A 56 -12.28 -7.41 -16.37
N SER A 57 -11.06 -7.91 -16.16
CA SER A 57 -10.74 -9.32 -16.33
C SER A 57 -11.45 -10.20 -15.31
N LYS A 58 -11.67 -9.67 -14.11
CA LYS A 58 -12.40 -10.33 -13.02
C LYS A 58 -13.88 -9.97 -12.97
N GLY A 59 -14.39 -9.20 -13.94
CA GLY A 59 -15.77 -8.74 -13.95
C GLY A 59 -16.13 -7.81 -12.79
N LEU A 60 -15.15 -7.15 -12.17
CA LEU A 60 -15.36 -6.28 -11.02
C LEU A 60 -15.59 -4.84 -11.46
N ALA A 61 -16.82 -4.35 -11.28
CA ALA A 61 -17.22 -2.97 -11.55
C ALA A 61 -17.49 -2.19 -10.27
N ARG A 62 -17.24 -0.87 -10.30
CA ARG A 62 -17.72 0.08 -9.31
C ARG A 62 -19.06 0.65 -9.75
N ILE A 63 -19.92 0.93 -8.78
CA ILE A 63 -21.21 1.62 -8.96
C ILE A 63 -21.17 2.98 -8.24
N PRO A 64 -21.98 3.97 -8.66
CA PRO A 64 -22.13 5.22 -7.93
C PRO A 64 -22.54 4.98 -6.47
N ILE A 65 -22.01 5.77 -5.55
CA ILE A 65 -22.24 5.58 -4.11
C ILE A 65 -23.71 5.68 -3.73
N GLU A 66 -24.48 6.55 -4.38
CA GLU A 66 -25.93 6.68 -4.17
C GLU A 66 -26.70 5.41 -4.57
N GLU A 67 -26.22 4.68 -5.59
CA GLU A 67 -26.80 3.39 -5.96
C GLU A 67 -26.41 2.32 -4.94
N ALA A 68 -25.15 2.29 -4.52
CA ALA A 68 -24.69 1.36 -3.49
C ALA A 68 -25.49 1.52 -2.19
N MET A 69 -25.68 2.75 -1.72
CA MET A 69 -26.49 3.04 -0.53
C MET A 69 -27.94 2.59 -0.70
N ARG A 70 -28.55 2.81 -1.88
CA ARG A 70 -29.90 2.33 -2.17
C ARG A 70 -30.01 0.81 -2.12
N ILE A 71 -29.06 0.09 -2.71
CA ILE A 71 -29.03 -1.38 -2.68
C ILE A 71 -28.87 -1.89 -1.25
N ILE A 72 -27.96 -1.30 -0.48
CA ILE A 72 -27.73 -1.66 0.93
C ILE A 72 -29.00 -1.40 1.76
N ALA A 73 -29.63 -0.24 1.60
CA ALA A 73 -30.87 0.08 2.30
C ALA A 73 -32.01 -0.88 1.94
N ALA A 74 -32.12 -1.29 0.67
CA ALA A 74 -33.13 -2.22 0.20
C ALA A 74 -32.95 -3.64 0.76
N LYS A 75 -31.72 -4.06 1.06
CA LYS A 75 -31.41 -5.38 1.63
C LYS A 75 -31.74 -5.50 3.13
N GLY A 76 -31.86 -4.39 3.85
CA GLY A 76 -32.23 -4.39 5.27
C GLY A 76 -31.26 -5.18 6.15
N GLU A 77 -31.76 -6.17 6.90
CA GLU A 77 -30.95 -7.00 7.81
C GLU A 77 -29.84 -7.79 7.10
N HIS A 78 -30.05 -8.11 5.82
CA HIS A 78 -29.10 -8.84 4.97
C HIS A 78 -28.12 -7.92 4.23
N ALA A 79 -28.08 -6.63 4.57
CA ALA A 79 -27.27 -5.63 3.86
C ALA A 79 -25.77 -5.96 3.83
N TYR A 80 -25.28 -6.61 4.89
CA TYR A 80 -23.87 -6.95 5.07
C TYR A 80 -23.57 -8.44 4.88
N ASP A 81 -24.55 -9.21 4.40
CA ASP A 81 -24.30 -10.61 4.05
C ASP A 81 -23.23 -10.67 2.96
N PRO A 82 -22.37 -11.70 2.98
CA PRO A 82 -21.36 -11.88 1.95
C PRO A 82 -22.03 -11.85 0.58
N PRO A 83 -21.53 -11.05 -0.38
CA PRO A 83 -22.09 -11.07 -1.73
C PRO A 83 -21.95 -12.49 -2.29
N ASP A 84 -22.97 -12.96 -3.00
CA ASP A 84 -22.89 -14.17 -3.80
C ASP A 84 -21.70 -14.04 -4.75
N GLN A 85 -20.62 -14.72 -4.39
CA GLN A 85 -19.33 -14.56 -5.05
C GLN A 85 -19.49 -15.07 -6.49
N PRO A 86 -19.29 -14.25 -7.54
CA PRO A 86 -19.24 -14.78 -8.89
C PRO A 86 -18.11 -15.82 -8.90
N ALA A 87 -18.45 -17.05 -9.33
CA ALA A 87 -17.62 -18.24 -9.19
C ALA A 87 -16.12 -17.95 -9.34
N SER A 88 -15.43 -17.99 -8.20
CA SER A 88 -13.97 -18.05 -8.02
C SER A 88 -13.11 -17.27 -9.03
N ALA A 89 -12.64 -16.08 -8.65
CA ALA A 89 -11.23 -15.81 -8.90
C ALA A 89 -10.43 -16.87 -8.12
N PRO A 90 -9.50 -17.61 -8.73
CA PRO A 90 -8.72 -18.60 -8.00
C PRO A 90 -7.99 -17.87 -6.87
N ARG A 91 -8.36 -18.16 -5.63
CA ARG A 91 -7.55 -17.81 -4.46
C ARG A 91 -6.18 -18.47 -4.73
N PRO A 92 -5.06 -17.73 -4.79
CA PRO A 92 -3.76 -18.37 -4.86
C PRO A 92 -3.68 -19.28 -3.66
N ALA A 93 -3.72 -20.59 -3.93
CA ALA A 93 -3.76 -21.62 -2.92
C ALA A 93 -2.61 -21.37 -1.95
N ASP A 94 -2.97 -21.40 -0.67
CA ASP A 94 -2.10 -21.25 0.47
C ASP A 94 -0.93 -22.24 0.31
N THR A 95 0.17 -21.79 -0.29
CA THR A 95 1.37 -22.61 -0.48
C THR A 95 2.15 -22.56 0.83
N VAL A 96 1.55 -23.09 1.90
CA VAL A 96 2.20 -23.35 3.17
C VAL A 96 2.67 -24.80 3.13
N GLY A 97 3.99 -24.97 3.14
CA GLY A 97 4.62 -26.20 3.60
C GLY A 97 4.94 -27.24 2.52
N ALA A 98 5.86 -26.93 1.63
CA ALA A 98 6.76 -27.93 1.06
C ALA A 98 8.16 -27.33 0.93
N ARG A 99 8.97 -27.51 1.98
CA ARG A 99 10.43 -27.50 1.85
C ARG A 99 10.92 -28.90 2.25
N PRO A 100 11.90 -29.45 1.50
CA PRO A 100 12.33 -30.84 1.61
C PRO A 100 13.01 -31.17 2.94
#